data_AF-A0A2V8SPT9-F1
#
_entry.id   AF-A0A2V8SPT9-F1
#
_cell.length_a   1.000
_cell.length_b   1.000
_cell.length_c   1.000
_cell.angle_alpha   90.00
_cell.angle_beta   90.00
_cell.angle_gamma   90.00
#
_symmetry.space_group_name_H-M   'P 1'
#
loop_
_entity.id
_entity.type
_entity.pdbx_description
1 polymer ?
#
loop_
_entity_poly.entity_id
_entity_poly.type
_entity_poly.pdbx_seq_one_letter_code
_entity_poly.pdbx_strand_id
1 'polypeptide(L)'
;MEELLLIIRLVLFGVFALAAIGKFLDLKGSEKAVRDFGAPDDLAKPMAILLPFAEIVFAFCFLFVSTSWVGAIGALLLLLSFTGGMIWQMAQGNAPDCHCFGQLHSEPVSVKTLIRNVVFSLLALFLVAQGREGQGLSLTSGGSNLMQLILIFVLIILVAVGLFYVRKLIDTQNEILRRLELMELFSTGSQERSEAGSPHDGLPIGAPFPEFDLKNMSGGRVTRNDLLANGRPAVLFFASPTCNPCQALIPEVERWEVELGDRVNFIFFSSGTRGENASKFGVFSGDVILQEKREVAEQVHARWTPTAIFVRADGTIGSHPAAGDTAIRDLVDRLRSEDLSSNEVYFAGENALSGRAPMIGASVPEFRLDDMKGNSIGPDAFRGKRTLAVFWSPTCPHCTAMMDDLRAWDKTRSDEDPNLIVFSDGDKDAHADLELNAPILIDAGHKTSEKIGMFGTPSAVMLDETGTIVSETALGASTIWALIGKRK
;
A
#
# COMPACT_ATOMS: atom_id res chain seq x y z
N MET A 1 -24.56 32.59 52.69
CA MET A 1 -24.95 33.29 51.44
C MET A 1 -23.73 33.63 50.61
N GLU A 2 -22.72 34.29 51.20
CA GLU A 2 -21.45 34.63 50.52
C GLU A 2 -20.71 33.44 49.87
N GLU A 3 -20.68 32.27 50.53
CA GLU A 3 -20.05 31.05 49.99
C GLU A 3 -20.79 30.51 48.76
N LEU A 4 -22.12 30.55 48.78
CA LEU A 4 -22.95 30.14 47.65
C LEU A 4 -22.68 31.03 46.43
N LEU A 5 -22.54 32.34 46.63
CA LEU A 5 -22.22 33.29 45.56
C LEU A 5 -20.84 33.03 44.96
N LEU A 6 -19.84 32.70 45.78
CA LEU A 6 -18.53 32.30 45.29
C LEU A 6 -18.58 30.99 44.49
N ILE A 7 -19.31 29.98 44.97
CA ILE A 7 -19.50 28.72 44.23
C ILE A 7 -20.17 28.99 42.88
N ILE A 8 -21.22 29.80 42.84
CA ILE A 8 -21.92 30.14 41.59
C ILE A 8 -20.97 30.85 40.61
N ARG A 9 -20.15 31.80 41.08
CA ARG A 9 -19.14 32.48 40.26
C ARG A 9 -18.12 31.50 39.68
N LEU A 10 -17.62 30.55 40.48
CA LEU A 10 -16.65 29.55 40.04
C LEU A 10 -17.25 28.54 39.05
N VAL A 11 -18.51 28.15 39.25
CA VAL A 11 -19.23 27.30 38.29
C VAL A 11 -19.40 28.02 36.96
N LEU A 12 -19.84 29.28 36.96
CA LEU A 12 -19.99 30.07 35.74
C LEU A 12 -18.63 30.33 35.07
N PHE A 13 -17.56 30.60 35.84
CA PHE A 13 -16.19 30.67 35.32
C PHE A 13 -15.81 29.39 34.57
N GLY A 14 -15.98 28.21 35.18
CA GLY A 14 -15.62 26.94 34.57
C GLY A 14 -16.41 26.65 33.30
N VAL A 15 -17.72 26.93 33.31
CA VAL A 15 -18.60 26.74 32.14
C VAL A 15 -18.19 27.63 30.98
N PHE A 16 -17.99 28.94 31.22
CA PHE A 16 -17.61 29.89 30.17
C PHE A 16 -16.18 29.68 29.65
N ALA A 17 -15.23 29.34 30.54
CA ALA A 17 -13.87 29.01 30.14
C ALA A 17 -13.83 27.75 29.25
N LEU A 18 -14.58 26.71 29.63
CA LEU A 18 -14.67 25.48 28.85
C LEU A 18 -15.35 25.71 27.50
N ALA A 19 -16.42 26.51 27.48
CA ALA A 19 -17.12 26.89 26.25
C ALA A 19 -16.19 27.65 25.30
N ALA A 20 -15.43 28.62 25.80
CA ALA A 20 -14.51 29.40 24.99
C ALA A 20 -13.38 28.54 24.40
N ILE A 21 -12.73 27.71 25.23
CA ILE A 21 -11.66 26.80 24.78
C ILE A 21 -12.19 25.86 23.70
N GLY A 22 -13.37 25.26 23.92
CA GLY A 22 -14.00 24.38 22.93
C GLY A 22 -14.23 25.06 21.57
N LYS A 23 -14.67 26.33 21.57
CA LYS A 23 -14.87 27.09 20.33
C LYS A 23 -13.58 27.55 19.66
N PHE A 24 -12.52 27.88 20.43
CA PHE A 24 -11.20 28.17 19.85
C PHE A 24 -10.57 26.96 19.17
N LEU A 25 -10.77 25.77 19.74
CA LEU A 25 -10.27 24.52 19.17
C LEU A 25 -11.07 24.07 17.93
N ASP A 26 -12.32 24.53 17.80
CA ASP A 26 -13.22 24.21 16.67
C ASP A 26 -13.86 25.48 16.08
N LEU A 27 -13.02 26.36 15.51
CA LEU A 27 -13.49 27.59 14.88
C LEU A 27 -14.41 27.33 13.68
N LYS A 28 -14.14 26.27 12.90
CA LYS A 28 -14.96 25.89 11.75
C LYS A 28 -16.35 25.40 12.18
N GLY A 29 -16.44 24.57 13.22
CA GLY A 29 -17.72 24.17 13.81
C GLY A 29 -18.47 25.34 14.45
N SER A 30 -17.75 26.27 15.06
CA SER A 30 -18.34 27.51 15.60
C SER A 30 -18.93 28.40 14.51
N GLU A 31 -18.23 28.57 13.38
CA GLU A 31 -18.74 29.30 12.20
C GLU A 31 -20.00 28.63 11.63
N LYS A 32 -19.96 27.29 11.48
CA LYS A 32 -21.12 26.51 11.01
C LYS A 32 -22.31 26.67 11.95
N ALA A 33 -22.13 26.53 13.26
CA ALA A 33 -23.20 26.71 14.22
C ALA A 33 -23.80 28.12 14.15
N VAL A 34 -22.98 29.17 14.07
CA VAL A 34 -23.48 30.54 13.95
C VAL A 34 -24.35 30.73 12.68
N ARG A 35 -23.96 30.12 11.55
CA ARG A 35 -24.80 30.10 10.33
C ARG A 35 -26.09 29.31 10.54
N ASP A 36 -25.99 28.13 11.12
CA ASP A 36 -27.12 27.24 11.37
C ASP A 36 -28.11 27.84 12.39
N PHE A 37 -27.70 28.80 13.21
CA PHE A 37 -28.57 29.59 14.10
C PHE A 37 -29.17 30.83 13.41
N GLY A 38 -28.98 31.01 12.10
CA GLY A 38 -29.62 32.04 11.29
C GLY A 38 -28.86 33.37 11.18
N ALA A 39 -27.58 33.41 11.55
CA ALA A 39 -26.76 34.59 11.32
C ALA A 39 -26.44 34.76 9.81
N PRO A 40 -26.40 35.99 9.28
CA PRO A 40 -25.98 36.25 7.90
C PRO A 40 -24.57 35.72 7.63
N ASP A 41 -24.33 35.22 6.42
CA ASP A 41 -23.06 34.58 6.05
C ASP A 41 -21.84 35.48 6.25
N ASP A 42 -21.99 36.78 5.96
CA ASP A 42 -20.95 37.80 6.14
C ASP A 42 -20.60 38.03 7.63
N LEU A 43 -21.54 37.77 8.53
CA LEU A 43 -21.40 37.99 9.97
C LEU A 43 -21.02 36.70 10.72
N ALA A 44 -21.18 35.52 10.12
CA ALA A 44 -20.96 34.26 10.80
C ALA A 44 -19.50 34.06 11.22
N LYS A 45 -18.57 34.38 10.32
CA LYS A 45 -17.11 34.29 10.58
C LYS A 45 -16.63 35.27 11.66
N PRO A 46 -16.96 36.58 11.63
CA PRO A 46 -16.57 37.49 12.71
C PRO A 46 -17.24 37.12 14.04
N MET A 47 -18.50 36.68 14.05
CA MET A 47 -19.17 36.23 15.28
C MET A 47 -18.54 34.97 15.86
N ALA A 48 -18.14 34.00 15.03
CA ALA A 48 -17.46 32.79 15.47
C ALA A 48 -16.11 33.06 16.15
N ILE A 49 -15.45 34.16 15.79
CA ILE A 49 -14.21 34.61 16.43
C ILE A 49 -14.51 35.44 17.69
N LEU A 50 -15.43 36.39 17.63
CA LEU A 50 -15.72 37.32 18.73
C LEU A 50 -16.41 36.66 19.93
N LEU A 51 -17.25 35.64 19.70
CA LEU A 51 -18.00 34.97 20.75
C LEU A 51 -17.09 34.26 21.79
N PRO A 52 -16.09 33.45 21.39
CA PRO A 52 -15.10 32.90 22.33
C PRO A 52 -14.36 33.96 23.15
N PHE A 53 -14.01 35.11 22.55
CA PHE A 53 -13.39 36.21 23.29
C PHE A 53 -14.33 36.79 24.35
N ALA A 54 -15.60 37.01 24.01
CA ALA A 54 -16.61 37.45 24.98
C ALA A 54 -16.77 36.44 26.13
N GLU A 55 -16.77 35.15 25.83
CA GLU A 55 -16.87 34.09 26.82
C GLU A 55 -15.66 34.06 27.78
N ILE A 56 -14.43 34.25 27.26
CA ILE A 56 -13.22 34.39 28.08
C ILE A 56 -13.34 35.60 29.00
N VAL A 57 -13.73 36.76 28.45
CA VAL A 57 -13.85 38.00 29.22
C VAL A 57 -14.83 37.82 30.38
N PHE A 58 -16.01 37.24 30.13
CA PHE A 58 -16.99 37.00 31.18
C PHE A 58 -16.52 35.95 32.20
N ALA A 59 -15.81 34.89 31.76
CA ALA A 59 -15.18 33.95 32.67
C ALA A 59 -14.22 34.68 33.63
N PHE A 60 -13.29 35.48 33.10
CA PHE A 60 -12.34 36.25 33.92
C PHE A 60 -13.05 37.22 34.87
N CYS A 61 -14.15 37.85 34.45
CA CYS A 61 -14.91 38.73 35.32
C CYS A 61 -15.41 38.03 36.59
N PHE A 62 -15.76 36.73 36.53
CA PHE A 62 -16.21 35.98 37.70
C PHE A 62 -15.12 35.71 38.74
N LEU A 63 -13.84 35.84 38.38
CA LEU A 63 -12.73 35.67 39.33
C LEU A 63 -12.61 36.85 40.30
N PHE A 64 -13.08 38.04 39.92
CA PHE A 64 -12.97 39.24 40.77
C PHE A 64 -14.34 39.73 41.22
N VAL A 65 -14.47 40.03 42.53
CA VAL A 65 -15.73 40.52 43.13
C VAL A 65 -16.19 41.80 42.45
N SER A 66 -15.26 42.70 42.13
CA SER A 66 -15.52 44.00 41.51
C SER A 66 -16.10 43.92 40.10
N THR A 67 -15.73 42.88 39.33
CA THR A 67 -16.16 42.71 37.93
C THR A 67 -17.25 41.66 37.76
N SER A 68 -17.49 40.82 38.76
CA SER A 68 -18.42 39.69 38.70
C SER A 68 -19.84 40.12 38.33
N TRP A 69 -20.32 41.26 38.84
CA TRP A 69 -21.66 41.74 38.51
C TRP A 69 -21.81 42.11 37.02
N VAL A 70 -20.79 42.73 36.43
CA VAL A 70 -20.76 43.05 34.99
C VAL A 70 -20.65 41.76 34.17
N GLY A 71 -19.80 40.82 34.60
CA GLY A 71 -19.68 39.50 34.01
C GLY A 71 -21.00 38.72 34.03
N ALA A 72 -21.75 38.79 35.13
CA ALA A 72 -23.06 38.14 35.28
C ALA A 72 -24.11 38.70 34.31
N ILE A 73 -24.14 40.02 34.10
CA ILE A 73 -25.02 40.64 33.10
C ILE A 73 -24.65 40.17 31.69
N GLY A 74 -23.37 40.23 31.34
CA GLY A 74 -22.89 39.81 30.02
C GLY A 74 -23.16 38.33 29.74
N ALA A 75 -22.86 37.47 30.71
CA ALA A 75 -23.15 36.04 30.67
C ALA A 75 -24.65 35.76 30.53
N LEU A 76 -25.50 36.46 31.29
CA LEU A 76 -26.95 36.31 31.22
C LEU A 76 -27.48 36.68 29.83
N LEU A 77 -27.05 37.82 29.27
CA LEU A 77 -27.47 38.25 27.92
C LEU A 77 -27.04 37.24 26.85
N LEU A 78 -25.80 36.74 26.94
CA LEU A 78 -25.28 35.73 26.02
C LEU A 78 -26.07 34.42 26.11
N LEU A 79 -26.33 33.93 27.33
CA LEU A 79 -27.11 32.71 27.57
C LEU A 79 -28.56 32.86 27.10
N LEU A 80 -29.19 34.01 27.32
CA LEU A 80 -30.56 34.28 26.85
C LEU A 80 -30.63 34.36 25.33
N SER A 81 -29.68 35.04 24.68
CA SER A 81 -29.57 35.09 23.22
C SER A 81 -29.42 33.68 22.64
N PHE A 82 -28.56 32.85 23.24
CA PHE A 82 -28.36 31.48 22.81
C PHE A 82 -29.60 30.61 23.04
N THR A 83 -30.29 30.79 24.17
CA THR A 83 -31.56 30.13 24.47
C THR A 83 -32.64 30.47 23.44
N GLY A 84 -32.76 31.75 23.08
CA GLY A 84 -33.70 32.22 22.07
C GLY A 84 -33.45 31.58 20.71
N GLY A 85 -32.19 31.52 20.28
CA GLY A 85 -31.79 30.84 19.05
C GLY A 85 -32.14 29.35 19.04
N MET A 86 -31.89 28.64 20.15
CA MET A 86 -32.28 27.24 20.30
C MET A 86 -33.79 27.03 20.22
N ILE A 87 -34.59 27.84 20.93
CA ILE A 87 -36.05 27.74 20.91
C ILE A 87 -36.60 28.04 19.51
N TRP A 88 -36.08 29.06 18.84
CA TRP A 88 -36.50 29.44 17.49
C TRP A 88 -36.22 28.33 16.47
N GLN A 89 -35.03 27.72 16.51
CA GLN A 89 -34.70 26.61 15.62
C GLN A 89 -35.54 25.35 15.90
N MET A 90 -35.73 25.00 17.18
CA MET A 90 -36.62 23.89 17.55
C MET A 90 -38.07 24.14 17.10
N ALA A 91 -38.56 25.39 17.16
CA ALA A 91 -39.90 25.75 16.70
C ALA A 91 -40.07 25.63 15.18
N GLN A 92 -38.99 25.76 14.40
CA GLN A 92 -38.99 25.54 12.96
C GLN A 92 -38.83 24.06 12.56
N GLY A 93 -38.72 23.15 13.52
CA GLY A 93 -38.47 21.73 13.25
C GLY A 93 -37.03 21.44 12.82
N ASN A 94 -36.14 22.43 12.89
CA ASN A 94 -34.72 22.27 12.64
C ASN A 94 -34.04 21.86 13.95
N ALA A 95 -33.25 20.79 13.93
CA ALA A 95 -32.41 20.37 15.06
C ALA A 95 -30.93 20.53 14.69
N PRO A 96 -30.43 21.75 14.49
CA PRO A 96 -29.03 21.97 14.12
C PRO A 96 -28.09 21.48 15.22
N ASP A 97 -26.87 21.11 14.83
CA ASP A 97 -25.85 20.65 15.77
C ASP A 97 -25.35 21.83 16.62
N CYS A 98 -25.49 21.71 17.94
CA CYS A 98 -25.01 22.72 18.88
C CYS A 98 -23.50 22.58 19.11
N HIS A 99 -22.65 23.29 18.36
CA HIS A 99 -21.19 23.33 18.60
C HIS A 99 -20.80 24.24 19.81
N CYS A 100 -21.62 24.36 20.84
CA CYS A 100 -21.42 25.28 21.97
C CYS A 100 -20.12 25.05 22.75
N PHE A 101 -19.60 23.83 22.68
CA PHE A 101 -18.35 23.40 23.28
C PHE A 101 -17.40 22.85 22.20
N GLY A 102 -17.50 23.29 20.93
CA GLY A 102 -16.80 22.65 19.81
C GLY A 102 -17.28 21.21 19.56
N GLN A 103 -16.41 20.34 19.03
CA GLN A 103 -16.68 18.89 18.76
C GLN A 103 -16.94 18.04 20.02
N LEU A 104 -17.03 18.66 21.21
CA LEU A 104 -17.12 17.95 22.48
C LEU A 104 -18.53 17.42 22.79
N HIS A 105 -19.57 18.08 22.27
CA HIS A 105 -20.96 17.62 22.28
C HIS A 105 -21.69 18.13 21.03
N SER A 106 -21.44 17.50 19.88
CA SER A 106 -22.27 17.66 18.68
C SER A 106 -23.48 16.73 18.80
N GLU A 107 -24.42 17.10 19.66
CA GLU A 107 -25.73 16.48 19.71
C GLU A 107 -26.76 17.49 19.18
N PRO A 108 -27.80 17.04 18.46
CA PRO A 108 -28.87 17.91 18.01
C PRO A 108 -29.50 18.63 19.22
N VAL A 109 -29.89 19.89 19.03
CA VAL A 109 -30.54 20.68 20.08
C VAL A 109 -31.70 19.88 20.69
N SER A 110 -31.61 19.61 22.00
CA SER A 110 -32.58 18.79 22.73
C SER A 110 -33.11 19.52 23.97
N VAL A 111 -34.22 19.02 24.52
CA VAL A 111 -34.82 19.53 25.76
C VAL A 111 -33.81 19.55 26.91
N LYS A 112 -32.87 18.59 26.95
CA LYS A 112 -31.80 18.52 27.95
C LYS A 112 -30.82 19.70 27.83
N THR A 113 -30.46 20.08 26.59
CA THR A 113 -29.60 21.23 26.30
C THR A 113 -30.27 22.54 26.73
N LEU A 114 -31.57 22.66 26.48
CA LEU A 114 -32.37 23.81 26.88
C LEU A 114 -32.43 23.94 28.41
N ILE A 115 -32.73 22.86 29.13
CA ILE A 115 -32.77 22.84 30.61
C ILE A 115 -31.43 23.30 31.19
N ARG A 116 -30.32 22.75 30.68
CA ARG A 116 -28.97 23.13 31.13
C ARG A 116 -28.74 24.65 30.98
N ASN A 117 -29.09 25.22 29.83
CA ASN A 117 -28.88 26.63 29.56
C ASN A 117 -29.78 27.54 30.41
N VAL A 118 -31.01 27.10 30.70
CA VAL A 118 -31.92 27.76 31.64
C VAL A 118 -31.34 27.75 33.05
N VAL A 119 -30.78 26.62 33.52
CA VAL A 119 -30.13 26.53 34.83
C VAL A 119 -28.98 27.54 34.95
N PHE A 120 -28.08 27.61 33.95
CA PHE A 120 -27.00 28.61 33.97
C PHE A 120 -27.51 30.05 33.90
N SER A 121 -28.59 30.29 33.16
CA SER A 121 -29.24 31.62 33.11
C SER A 121 -29.80 32.02 34.46
N LEU A 122 -30.42 31.09 35.21
CA LEU A 122 -30.91 31.33 36.56
C LEU A 122 -29.78 31.63 37.55
N LEU A 123 -28.65 30.92 37.43
CA LEU A 123 -27.46 31.20 38.25
C LEU A 123 -26.87 32.59 37.96
N ALA A 124 -26.78 32.98 36.68
CA ALA A 124 -26.34 34.31 36.29
C ALA A 124 -27.32 35.39 36.76
N LEU A 125 -28.63 35.17 36.59
CA LEU A 125 -29.67 36.07 37.08
C LEU A 125 -29.62 36.24 38.60
N PHE A 126 -29.35 35.16 39.34
CA PHE A 126 -29.18 35.22 40.78
C PHE A 126 -28.01 36.13 41.18
N LEU A 127 -26.87 36.06 40.49
CA LEU A 127 -25.74 36.99 40.73
C LEU A 127 -26.08 38.44 40.37
N VAL A 128 -26.86 38.67 39.31
CA VAL A 128 -27.31 40.02 38.92
C VAL A 128 -28.23 40.60 40.00
N ALA A 129 -29.16 39.80 40.54
CA ALA A 129 -30.14 40.21 41.54
C ALA A 129 -29.51 40.62 42.88
N GLN A 130 -28.32 40.09 43.22
CA GLN A 130 -27.59 40.51 44.43
C GLN A 130 -26.94 41.89 44.31
N GLY A 131 -26.88 42.48 43.11
CA GLY A 131 -26.27 43.79 42.90
C GLY A 131 -24.74 43.79 42.98
N ARG A 132 -24.13 44.97 42.77
CA ARG A 132 -22.67 45.13 42.67
C ARG A 132 -21.93 44.80 43.96
N GLU A 133 -22.56 45.05 45.11
CA GLU A 133 -21.94 44.86 46.43
C GLU A 133 -22.13 43.44 46.96
N GLY A 134 -23.12 42.69 46.46
CA GLY A 134 -23.44 41.31 46.89
C GLY A 134 -22.80 40.24 46.00
N GLN A 135 -21.49 40.29 45.76
CA GLN A 135 -20.81 39.34 44.84
C GLN A 135 -20.03 38.21 45.54
N GLY A 136 -20.26 37.96 46.83
CA GLY A 136 -19.62 36.86 47.54
C GLY A 136 -18.23 37.21 48.09
N LEU A 137 -17.57 36.19 48.63
CA LEU A 137 -16.19 36.28 49.10
C LEU A 137 -15.20 36.58 47.95
N SER A 138 -14.11 37.29 48.28
CA SER A 138 -12.97 37.44 47.37
C SER A 138 -12.12 36.17 47.35
N LEU A 139 -11.63 35.82 46.16
CA LEU A 139 -10.66 34.75 45.93
C LEU A 139 -9.29 35.01 46.59
N THR A 140 -9.07 36.16 47.22
CA THR A 140 -7.79 36.52 47.85
C THR A 140 -7.89 36.74 49.35
N SER A 141 -9.09 36.80 49.92
CA SER A 141 -9.32 37.15 51.34
C SER A 141 -9.76 35.98 52.22
N GLY A 142 -9.93 34.78 51.66
CA GLY A 142 -10.34 33.59 52.40
C GLY A 142 -9.21 33.03 53.25
N GLY A 143 -9.43 32.83 54.55
CA GLY A 143 -8.49 32.13 55.44
C GLY A 143 -8.06 30.77 54.87
N SER A 144 -6.85 30.34 55.24
CA SER A 144 -6.06 29.26 54.62
C SER A 144 -6.84 27.98 54.25
N ASN A 145 -7.88 27.61 55.01
CA ASN A 145 -8.60 26.36 54.81
C ASN A 145 -9.67 26.42 53.70
N LEU A 146 -10.39 27.54 53.55
CA LEU A 146 -11.44 27.67 52.53
C LEU A 146 -10.85 27.88 51.13
N MET A 147 -9.76 28.67 51.05
CA MET A 147 -8.99 28.86 49.82
C MET A 147 -8.45 27.55 49.28
N GLN A 148 -7.91 26.70 50.16
CA GLN A 148 -7.41 25.37 49.81
C GLN A 148 -8.53 24.48 49.30
N LEU A 149 -9.71 24.45 49.94
CA LEU A 149 -10.84 23.64 49.48
C LEU A 149 -11.34 24.08 48.09
N ILE A 150 -11.39 25.39 47.84
CA ILE A 150 -11.78 25.93 46.53
C ILE A 150 -10.76 25.54 45.45
N LEU A 151 -9.46 25.71 45.73
CA LEU A 151 -8.40 25.33 44.80
C LEU A 151 -8.38 23.83 44.53
N ILE A 152 -8.61 23.00 45.56
CA ILE A 152 -8.73 21.54 45.42
C ILE A 152 -9.94 21.19 44.57
N PHE A 153 -11.09 21.85 44.79
CA PHE A 153 -12.30 21.58 44.00
C PHE A 153 -12.13 21.99 42.54
N VAL A 154 -11.54 23.15 42.27
CA VAL A 154 -11.19 23.60 40.92
C VAL A 154 -10.19 22.65 40.26
N LEU A 155 -9.18 22.19 41.00
CA LEU A 155 -8.21 21.21 40.51
C LEU A 155 -8.87 19.86 40.18
N ILE A 156 -9.78 19.38 41.03
CA ILE A 156 -10.54 18.14 40.79
C ILE A 156 -11.39 18.27 39.52
N ILE A 157 -12.03 19.42 39.32
CA ILE A 157 -12.81 19.67 38.09
C ILE A 157 -11.88 19.71 36.87
N LEU A 158 -10.75 20.41 36.94
CA LEU A 158 -9.78 20.47 35.84
C LEU A 158 -9.20 19.08 35.51
N VAL A 159 -8.91 18.27 36.52
CA VAL A 159 -8.44 16.89 36.35
C VAL A 159 -9.53 15.99 35.79
N ALA A 160 -10.77 16.08 36.28
CA ALA A 160 -11.90 15.30 35.77
C ALA A 160 -12.21 15.65 34.31
N VAL A 161 -12.15 16.95 33.96
CA VAL A 161 -12.24 17.42 32.58
C VAL A 161 -11.07 16.86 31.76
N GLY A 162 -9.83 17.02 32.20
CA GLY A 162 -8.66 16.48 31.51
C GLY A 162 -8.74 14.96 31.27
N LEU A 163 -9.14 14.18 32.27
CA LEU A 163 -9.34 12.73 32.16
C LEU A 163 -10.47 12.35 31.20
N PHE A 164 -11.55 13.12 31.19
CA PHE A 164 -12.63 12.95 30.22
C PHE A 164 -12.14 13.20 28.78
N TYR A 165 -11.32 14.24 28.56
CA TYR A 165 -10.71 14.52 27.25
C TYR A 165 -9.73 13.43 26.82
N VAL A 166 -8.88 12.94 27.72
CA VAL A 166 -7.94 11.85 27.42
C VAL A 166 -8.70 10.59 27.02
N ARG A 167 -9.77 10.21 27.75
CA ARG A 167 -10.64 9.09 27.36
C ARG A 167 -11.29 9.31 26.01
N LYS A 168 -11.81 10.51 25.74
CA LYS A 168 -12.42 10.83 24.44
C LYS A 168 -11.41 10.80 23.30
N LEU A 169 -10.16 11.23 23.52
CA LEU A 169 -9.09 11.11 22.53
C LEU A 169 -8.78 9.65 22.22
N ILE A 170 -8.72 8.79 23.24
CA ILE A 170 -8.56 7.33 23.05
C ILE A 170 -9.73 6.76 22.25
N ASP A 171 -10.98 7.11 22.60
CA ASP A 171 -12.16 6.62 21.88
C ASP A 171 -12.20 7.12 20.42
N THR A 172 -11.76 8.36 20.18
CA THR A 172 -11.65 8.93 18.82
C THR A 172 -10.55 8.23 18.01
N GLN A 173 -9.42 7.89 18.65
CA GLN A 173 -8.38 7.09 18.00
C GLN A 173 -8.85 5.67 17.71
N ASN A 174 -9.64 5.06 18.59
CA ASN A 174 -10.22 3.74 18.37
C ASN A 174 -11.21 3.74 17.18
N GLU A 175 -11.97 4.81 16.98
CA GLU A 175 -12.85 4.97 15.82
C GLU A 175 -12.06 5.23 14.53
N ILE A 176 -10.99 6.02 14.57
CA ILE A 176 -10.09 6.21 13.42
C ILE A 176 -9.38 4.90 13.08
N LEU A 177 -8.92 4.14 14.07
CA LEU A 177 -8.35 2.80 13.89
C LEU A 177 -9.38 1.84 13.28
N ARG A 178 -10.64 1.87 13.73
CA ARG A 178 -11.73 1.08 13.11
C ARG A 178 -12.06 1.52 11.70
N ARG A 179 -11.97 2.81 11.39
CA ARG A 179 -12.16 3.33 10.02
C ARG A 179 -10.97 3.05 9.12
N LEU A 180 -9.76 3.01 9.68
CA LEU A 180 -8.56 2.51 9.01
C LEU A 180 -8.65 1.01 8.80
N GLU A 181 -9.20 0.24 9.74
CA GLU A 181 -9.41 -1.21 9.62
C GLU A 181 -10.54 -1.52 8.64
N LEU A 182 -11.60 -0.69 8.60
CA LEU A 182 -12.65 -0.75 7.57
C LEU A 182 -12.13 -0.26 6.21
N MET A 183 -11.33 0.81 6.16
CA MET A 183 -10.65 1.21 4.94
C MET A 183 -9.65 0.15 4.50
N GLU A 184 -8.94 -0.55 5.38
CA GLU A 184 -8.11 -1.72 5.04
C GLU A 184 -8.99 -2.87 4.59
N LEU A 185 -10.17 -3.08 5.17
CA LEU A 185 -11.15 -4.07 4.70
C LEU A 185 -11.70 -3.74 3.29
N PHE A 186 -11.83 -2.44 2.96
CA PHE A 186 -12.29 -1.97 1.64
C PHE A 186 -11.15 -1.68 0.65
N SER A 187 -9.91 -1.45 1.12
CA SER A 187 -8.68 -1.18 0.35
C SER A 187 -7.78 -2.42 0.26
N THR A 188 -8.18 -3.54 0.88
CA THR A 188 -7.72 -4.88 0.52
C THR A 188 -8.47 -5.46 -0.68
N GLY A 189 -9.37 -4.68 -1.29
CA GLY A 189 -9.66 -4.76 -2.72
C GLY A 189 -8.68 -3.88 -3.50
N SER A 190 -7.88 -4.50 -4.38
CA SER A 190 -6.97 -3.84 -5.34
C SER A 190 -6.08 -2.73 -4.79
N GLN A 191 -5.05 -3.08 -4.02
CA GLN A 191 -3.86 -2.23 -3.94
C GLN A 191 -3.08 -2.42 -5.25
N GLU A 192 -3.21 -1.50 -6.20
CA GLU A 192 -2.19 -1.30 -7.24
C GLU A 192 -0.89 -0.96 -6.51
N ARG A 193 -0.09 -1.98 -6.23
CA ARG A 193 1.29 -1.78 -5.81
C ARG A 193 2.08 -1.52 -7.08
N SER A 194 2.24 -0.25 -7.41
CA SER A 194 3.11 0.25 -8.50
C SER A 194 4.58 -0.18 -8.38
N GLU A 195 4.96 -0.87 -7.30
CA GLU A 195 6.28 -1.46 -7.09
C GLU A 195 6.38 -2.94 -7.50
N ALA A 196 5.26 -3.62 -7.77
CA ALA A 196 5.26 -5.03 -8.14
C ALA A 196 5.14 -5.19 -9.65
N GLY A 197 6.28 -5.21 -10.34
CA GLY A 197 6.32 -5.32 -11.80
C GLY A 197 7.54 -4.70 -12.48
N SER A 198 8.58 -4.31 -11.74
CA SER A 198 9.86 -4.03 -12.40
C SER A 198 10.33 -5.34 -13.07
N PRO A 199 10.69 -5.35 -14.37
CA PRO A 199 11.23 -6.54 -15.03
C PRO A 199 12.48 -7.11 -14.35
N HIS A 200 13.12 -6.32 -13.46
CA HIS A 200 14.26 -6.74 -12.65
C HIS A 200 13.89 -7.56 -11.40
N ASP A 201 12.60 -7.64 -11.05
CA ASP A 201 12.13 -8.31 -9.84
C ASP A 201 11.66 -9.75 -10.07
N GLY A 202 11.76 -10.29 -11.29
CA GLY A 202 11.36 -11.65 -11.66
C GLY A 202 12.43 -12.44 -12.41
N LEU A 203 12.18 -13.74 -12.63
CA LEU A 203 12.97 -14.50 -13.61
C LEU A 203 12.69 -13.97 -15.02
N PRO A 204 13.71 -13.93 -15.91
CA PRO A 204 13.50 -13.41 -17.24
C PRO A 204 12.58 -14.33 -18.05
N ILE A 205 11.74 -13.73 -18.90
CA ILE A 205 10.91 -14.47 -19.86
C ILE A 205 11.82 -15.33 -20.75
N GLY A 206 11.50 -16.62 -20.87
CA GLY A 206 12.31 -17.63 -21.55
C GLY A 206 13.27 -18.41 -20.65
N ALA A 207 13.43 -18.03 -19.37
CA ALA A 207 14.11 -18.88 -18.40
C ALA A 207 13.29 -20.15 -18.10
N PRO A 208 13.91 -21.32 -17.89
CA PRO A 208 13.20 -22.50 -17.43
C PRO A 208 12.57 -22.28 -16.04
N PHE A 209 11.36 -22.79 -15.83
CA PHE A 209 10.77 -22.82 -14.49
C PHE A 209 11.64 -23.68 -13.56
N PRO A 210 11.88 -23.24 -12.31
CA PRO A 210 12.75 -23.97 -11.40
C PRO A 210 12.28 -25.40 -11.07
N GLU A 211 13.23 -26.30 -10.80
CA GLU A 211 12.93 -27.65 -10.32
C GLU A 211 12.38 -27.64 -8.89
N PHE A 212 11.42 -28.52 -8.62
CA PHE A 212 10.89 -28.78 -7.28
C PHE A 212 10.35 -30.22 -7.18
N ASP A 213 10.27 -30.73 -5.96
CA ASP A 213 9.58 -31.98 -5.61
C ASP A 213 8.75 -31.69 -4.35
N LEU A 214 7.45 -31.49 -4.54
CA LEU A 214 6.52 -31.11 -3.48
C LEU A 214 5.32 -32.06 -3.46
N LYS A 215 4.47 -31.91 -2.45
CA LYS A 215 3.23 -32.70 -2.34
C LYS A 215 2.03 -31.83 -2.65
N ASN A 216 1.04 -32.40 -3.34
CA ASN A 216 -0.27 -31.78 -3.45
C ASN A 216 -1.13 -32.03 -2.20
N MET A 217 -2.31 -31.41 -2.18
CA MET A 217 -3.31 -31.59 -1.13
C MET A 217 -3.75 -33.04 -0.94
N SER A 218 -3.68 -33.91 -1.95
CA SER A 218 -4.01 -35.34 -1.83
C SER A 218 -2.86 -36.18 -1.24
N GLY A 219 -1.67 -35.60 -1.12
CA GLY A 219 -0.44 -36.26 -0.67
C GLY A 219 0.37 -36.91 -1.80
N GLY A 220 -0.05 -36.74 -3.06
CA GLY A 220 0.71 -37.14 -4.25
C GLY A 220 1.92 -36.24 -4.45
N ARG A 221 3.03 -36.81 -4.91
CA ARG A 221 4.22 -36.03 -5.30
C ARG A 221 3.98 -35.35 -6.65
N VAL A 222 4.42 -34.10 -6.75
CA VAL A 222 4.31 -33.24 -7.93
C VAL A 222 5.67 -32.58 -8.17
N THR A 223 6.11 -32.64 -9.42
CA THR A 223 7.36 -32.08 -9.91
C THR A 223 7.11 -31.03 -10.98
N ARG A 224 8.16 -30.35 -11.46
CA ARG A 224 8.03 -29.37 -12.55
C ARG A 224 7.33 -29.92 -13.79
N ASN A 225 7.68 -31.15 -14.20
CA ASN A 225 7.15 -31.74 -15.43
C ASN A 225 5.65 -32.02 -15.33
N ASP A 226 5.13 -32.20 -14.11
CA ASP A 226 3.70 -32.41 -13.87
C ASP A 226 2.87 -31.13 -14.05
N LEU A 227 3.49 -29.94 -13.96
CA LEU A 227 2.81 -28.66 -14.21
C LEU A 227 2.28 -28.55 -15.64
N LEU A 228 3.00 -29.19 -16.57
CA LEU A 228 2.75 -29.13 -18.02
C LEU A 228 2.03 -30.39 -18.50
N ALA A 229 1.30 -31.08 -17.61
CA ALA A 229 0.54 -32.26 -17.96
C ALA A 229 -0.31 -32.01 -19.22
N ASN A 230 -0.25 -32.97 -20.15
CA ASN A 230 -0.86 -32.91 -21.49
C ASN A 230 -0.25 -31.88 -22.46
N GLY A 231 0.95 -31.36 -22.19
CA GLY A 231 1.66 -30.42 -23.06
C GLY A 231 1.03 -29.03 -23.09
N ARG A 232 0.24 -28.68 -22.06
CA ARG A 232 -0.42 -27.38 -21.95
C ARG A 232 0.41 -26.42 -21.11
N PRO A 233 0.39 -25.12 -21.42
CA PRO A 233 0.96 -24.11 -20.53
C PRO A 233 0.20 -24.06 -19.20
N ALA A 234 0.77 -23.37 -18.21
CA ALA A 234 0.17 -23.24 -16.89
C ALA A 234 0.20 -21.79 -16.38
N VAL A 235 -0.86 -21.39 -15.66
CA VAL A 235 -0.88 -20.20 -14.81
C VAL A 235 -0.70 -20.66 -13.38
N LEU A 236 0.41 -20.23 -12.78
CA LEU A 236 0.79 -20.60 -11.43
C LEU A 236 0.44 -19.47 -10.47
N PHE A 237 -0.46 -19.73 -9.54
CA PHE A 237 -0.82 -18.80 -8.47
C PHE A 237 -0.03 -19.07 -7.20
N PHE A 238 0.56 -18.03 -6.64
CA PHE A 238 1.24 -18.08 -5.35
C PHE A 238 0.34 -17.44 -4.29
N ALA A 239 -0.16 -18.26 -3.38
CA ALA A 239 -1.15 -17.89 -2.39
C ALA A 239 -0.76 -18.33 -0.96
N SER A 240 -1.60 -17.97 0.01
CA SER A 240 -1.47 -18.40 1.41
C SER A 240 -2.86 -18.55 2.05
N PRO A 241 -3.05 -19.49 3.00
CA PRO A 241 -4.28 -19.60 3.80
C PRO A 241 -4.67 -18.31 4.50
N THR A 242 -3.69 -17.49 4.90
CA THR A 242 -3.93 -16.24 5.65
C THR A 242 -4.13 -14.99 4.75
N CYS A 243 -4.05 -15.16 3.42
CA CYS A 243 -4.18 -14.06 2.45
C CYS A 243 -5.64 -13.78 2.07
N ASN A 244 -6.29 -12.77 2.65
CA ASN A 244 -7.70 -12.45 2.33
C ASN A 244 -7.96 -12.14 0.83
N PRO A 245 -7.12 -11.36 0.12
CA PRO A 245 -7.33 -11.11 -1.31
C PRO A 245 -7.27 -12.39 -2.17
N CYS A 246 -6.47 -13.37 -1.75
CA CYS A 246 -6.43 -14.67 -2.42
C CYS A 246 -7.77 -15.40 -2.36
N GLN A 247 -8.56 -15.22 -1.28
CA GLN A 247 -9.89 -15.81 -1.16
C GLN A 247 -10.90 -15.15 -2.11
N ALA A 248 -10.81 -13.82 -2.27
CA ALA A 248 -11.69 -13.08 -3.17
C ALA A 248 -11.52 -13.48 -4.64
N LEU A 249 -10.32 -13.95 -5.01
CA LEU A 249 -10.00 -14.37 -6.37
C LEU A 249 -10.49 -15.79 -6.72
N ILE A 250 -10.75 -16.66 -5.73
CA ILE A 250 -11.12 -18.07 -5.97
C ILE A 250 -12.32 -18.22 -6.92
N PRO A 251 -13.45 -17.50 -6.75
CA PRO A 251 -14.59 -17.64 -7.67
C PRO A 251 -14.29 -17.14 -9.09
N GLU A 252 -13.31 -16.25 -9.26
CA GLU A 252 -12.86 -15.82 -10.58
C GLU A 252 -12.02 -16.91 -11.24
N VAL A 253 -11.10 -17.52 -10.49
CA VAL A 253 -10.24 -18.59 -10.98
C VAL A 253 -11.07 -19.83 -11.36
N GLU A 254 -12.08 -20.21 -10.58
CA GLU A 254 -13.01 -21.30 -10.96
C GLU A 254 -13.71 -21.02 -12.30
N ARG A 255 -14.10 -19.75 -12.56
CA ARG A 255 -14.67 -19.37 -13.86
C ARG A 255 -13.64 -19.46 -14.97
N TRP A 256 -12.41 -19.02 -14.72
CA TRP A 256 -11.31 -19.12 -15.70
C TRP A 256 -10.92 -20.57 -15.97
N GLU A 257 -10.97 -21.48 -14.99
CA GLU A 257 -10.76 -22.92 -15.19
C GLU A 257 -11.80 -23.53 -16.11
N VAL A 258 -13.08 -23.17 -15.94
CA VAL A 258 -14.15 -23.64 -16.83
C VAL A 258 -13.98 -23.06 -18.25
N GLU A 259 -13.56 -21.80 -18.36
CA GLU A 259 -13.42 -21.10 -19.64
C GLU A 259 -12.16 -21.50 -20.43
N LEU A 260 -11.03 -21.63 -19.74
CA LEU A 260 -9.69 -21.74 -20.33
C LEU A 260 -8.98 -23.07 -19.98
N GLY A 261 -9.59 -23.94 -19.17
CA GLY A 261 -8.97 -25.18 -18.69
C GLY A 261 -8.58 -26.18 -19.77
N ASP A 262 -9.14 -26.07 -20.98
CA ASP A 262 -8.72 -26.85 -22.15
C ASP A 262 -7.42 -26.32 -22.78
N ARG A 263 -7.11 -25.03 -22.58
CA ARG A 263 -5.97 -24.30 -23.16
C ARG A 263 -4.82 -24.09 -22.19
N VAL A 264 -5.10 -23.96 -20.89
CA VAL A 264 -4.10 -23.66 -19.85
C VAL A 264 -4.47 -24.33 -18.53
N ASN A 265 -3.47 -24.85 -17.82
CA ASN A 265 -3.63 -25.41 -16.48
C ASN A 265 -3.60 -24.28 -15.44
N PHE A 266 -4.48 -24.31 -14.44
CA PHE A 266 -4.43 -23.39 -13.29
C PHE A 266 -3.96 -24.15 -12.05
N ILE A 267 -2.87 -23.71 -11.45
CA ILE A 267 -2.19 -24.44 -10.37
C ILE A 267 -1.85 -23.47 -9.24
N PHE A 268 -2.11 -23.85 -8.00
CA PHE A 268 -1.78 -23.04 -6.83
C PHE A 268 -0.59 -23.60 -6.08
N PHE A 269 0.37 -22.73 -5.76
CA PHE A 269 1.38 -22.96 -4.73
C PHE A 269 0.95 -22.23 -3.47
N SER A 270 0.77 -22.98 -2.38
CA SER A 270 0.33 -22.42 -1.11
C SER A 270 1.16 -22.93 0.06
N SER A 271 1.45 -22.01 0.99
CA SER A 271 2.15 -22.33 2.24
C SER A 271 1.17 -22.87 3.30
N GLY A 272 1.71 -23.44 4.38
CA GLY A 272 0.91 -23.87 5.53
C GLY A 272 0.39 -25.30 5.43
N THR A 273 -0.44 -25.70 6.40
CA THR A 273 -0.87 -27.09 6.53
C THR A 273 -1.97 -27.45 5.52
N ARG A 274 -2.12 -28.75 5.25
CA ARG A 274 -3.24 -29.29 4.47
C ARG A 274 -4.59 -28.88 5.05
N GLY A 275 -4.74 -28.84 6.38
CA GLY A 275 -6.01 -28.46 7.02
C GLY A 275 -6.40 -27.00 6.80
N GLU A 276 -5.43 -26.09 6.91
CA GLU A 276 -5.63 -24.66 6.66
C GLU A 276 -5.96 -24.40 5.18
N ASN A 277 -5.23 -25.05 4.27
CA ASN A 277 -5.50 -24.96 2.84
C ASN A 277 -6.84 -25.60 2.45
N ALA A 278 -7.24 -26.71 3.07
CA ALA A 278 -8.53 -27.35 2.80
C ALA A 278 -9.70 -26.45 3.20
N SER A 279 -9.58 -25.72 4.31
CA SER A 279 -10.62 -24.79 4.75
C SER A 279 -10.86 -23.65 3.76
N LYS A 280 -9.85 -23.28 2.96
CA LYS A 280 -9.88 -22.14 2.05
C LYS A 280 -10.05 -22.49 0.58
N PHE A 281 -9.28 -23.48 0.14
CA PHE A 281 -9.23 -23.97 -1.23
C PHE A 281 -9.95 -25.32 -1.38
N GLY A 282 -10.65 -25.82 -0.37
CA GLY A 282 -11.34 -27.13 -0.46
C GLY A 282 -12.51 -27.18 -1.45
N VAL A 283 -12.97 -26.02 -1.92
CA VAL A 283 -13.96 -25.90 -3.00
C VAL A 283 -13.30 -25.81 -4.38
N PHE A 284 -12.02 -25.44 -4.40
CA PHE A 284 -11.25 -25.26 -5.61
C PHE A 284 -11.00 -26.61 -6.30
N SER A 285 -11.29 -26.68 -7.59
CA SER A 285 -11.18 -27.91 -8.39
C SER A 285 -9.76 -28.15 -8.91
N GLY A 286 -8.92 -27.12 -8.97
CA GLY A 286 -7.54 -27.22 -9.44
C GLY A 286 -6.55 -27.74 -8.40
N ASP A 287 -5.34 -28.03 -8.88
CA ASP A 287 -4.28 -28.59 -8.07
C ASP A 287 -3.65 -27.54 -7.13
N VAL A 288 -3.67 -27.84 -5.83
CA VAL A 288 -2.95 -27.07 -4.82
C VAL A 288 -1.71 -27.85 -4.38
N ILE A 289 -0.54 -27.32 -4.73
CA ILE A 289 0.78 -27.79 -4.34
C ILE A 289 1.17 -27.09 -3.03
N LEU A 290 1.55 -27.89 -2.04
CA LEU A 290 1.93 -27.42 -0.73
C LEU A 290 3.43 -27.21 -0.65
N GLN A 291 3.82 -26.00 -0.25
CA GLN A 291 5.18 -25.65 0.11
C GLN A 291 5.29 -25.51 1.64
N GLU A 292 6.42 -25.92 2.23
CA GLU A 292 6.63 -25.81 3.67
C GLU A 292 6.74 -24.35 4.12
N LYS A 293 7.37 -23.53 3.29
CA LYS A 293 7.53 -22.09 3.49
C LYS A 293 7.09 -21.36 2.23
N ARG A 294 8.05 -20.80 1.50
CA ARG A 294 7.87 -20.06 0.25
C ARG A 294 8.92 -20.51 -0.77
N GLU A 295 9.42 -21.74 -0.63
CA GLU A 295 10.63 -22.20 -1.30
C GLU A 295 10.52 -22.22 -2.81
N VAL A 296 9.33 -22.30 -3.43
CA VAL A 296 9.15 -22.14 -4.89
C VAL A 296 8.86 -20.67 -5.22
N ALA A 297 7.99 -20.02 -4.42
CA ALA A 297 7.63 -18.61 -4.60
C ALA A 297 8.87 -17.69 -4.59
N GLU A 298 9.85 -17.96 -3.73
CA GLU A 298 11.10 -17.21 -3.63
C GLU A 298 11.97 -17.36 -4.89
N GLN A 299 11.95 -18.52 -5.55
CA GLN A 299 12.80 -18.82 -6.72
C GLN A 299 12.33 -18.09 -7.97
N VAL A 300 11.02 -17.88 -8.07
CA VAL A 300 10.39 -17.14 -9.16
C VAL A 300 10.08 -15.70 -8.77
N HIS A 301 10.57 -15.28 -7.60
CA HIS A 301 10.37 -13.96 -7.02
C HIS A 301 8.90 -13.53 -6.92
N ALA A 302 8.00 -14.49 -6.69
CA ALA A 302 6.63 -14.22 -6.24
C ALA A 302 6.66 -13.75 -4.78
N ARG A 303 7.10 -12.51 -4.54
CA ARG A 303 7.32 -11.94 -3.19
C ARG A 303 6.02 -11.76 -2.41
N TRP A 304 4.92 -11.52 -3.10
CA TRP A 304 3.63 -11.17 -2.51
C TRP A 304 2.55 -12.21 -2.83
N THR A 305 1.42 -12.16 -2.13
CA THR A 305 0.25 -13.01 -2.43
C THR A 305 -1.02 -12.14 -2.52
N PRO A 306 -1.89 -12.35 -3.52
CA PRO A 306 -1.75 -13.29 -4.62
C PRO A 306 -0.74 -12.78 -5.66
N THR A 307 -0.04 -13.71 -6.31
CA THR A 307 0.78 -13.44 -7.51
C THR A 307 0.51 -14.54 -8.52
N ALA A 308 0.37 -14.23 -9.81
CA ALA A 308 0.31 -15.22 -10.87
C ALA A 308 1.52 -15.12 -11.81
N ILE A 309 1.97 -16.25 -12.33
CA ILE A 309 3.01 -16.34 -13.36
C ILE A 309 2.52 -17.30 -14.44
N PHE A 310 2.59 -16.87 -15.70
CA PHE A 310 2.36 -17.72 -16.85
C PHE A 310 3.65 -18.50 -17.21
N VAL A 311 3.52 -19.81 -17.36
CA VAL A 311 4.57 -20.74 -17.79
C VAL A 311 4.11 -21.38 -19.09
N ARG A 312 4.97 -21.34 -20.11
CA ARG A 312 4.69 -21.86 -21.45
C ARG A 312 4.67 -23.38 -21.48
N ALA A 313 4.19 -23.95 -22.57
CA ALA A 313 4.12 -25.39 -22.79
C ALA A 313 5.52 -26.07 -22.80
N ASP A 314 6.58 -25.32 -23.14
CA ASP A 314 7.96 -25.79 -23.09
C ASP A 314 8.60 -25.72 -21.68
N GLY A 315 7.84 -25.26 -20.67
CA GLY A 315 8.29 -25.12 -19.29
C GLY A 315 9.12 -23.88 -19.00
N THR A 316 9.18 -22.92 -19.94
CA THR A 316 9.82 -21.62 -19.71
C THR A 316 8.84 -20.58 -19.16
N ILE A 317 9.36 -19.60 -18.43
CA ILE A 317 8.62 -18.43 -17.94
C ILE A 317 8.09 -17.65 -19.14
N GLY A 318 6.78 -17.46 -19.20
CA GLY A 318 6.09 -16.69 -20.24
C GLY A 318 5.60 -15.32 -19.79
N SER A 319 5.62 -15.00 -18.50
CA SER A 319 5.30 -13.67 -17.97
C SER A 319 6.16 -13.30 -16.78
N HIS A 320 6.32 -12.01 -16.53
CA HIS A 320 6.76 -11.53 -15.22
C HIS A 320 5.69 -11.82 -14.15
N PRO A 321 6.04 -11.74 -12.85
CA PRO A 321 5.06 -11.88 -11.76
C PRO A 321 3.95 -10.83 -11.81
N ALA A 322 2.72 -11.27 -12.05
CA ALA A 322 1.51 -10.47 -11.95
C ALA A 322 1.03 -10.46 -10.49
N ALA A 323 1.45 -9.45 -9.72
CA ALA A 323 1.14 -9.35 -8.29
C ALA A 323 -0.13 -8.54 -8.02
N GLY A 324 -1.00 -9.08 -7.18
CA GLY A 324 -2.30 -8.47 -6.87
C GLY A 324 -3.39 -8.88 -7.85
N ASP A 325 -4.63 -8.64 -7.46
CA ASP A 325 -5.83 -9.08 -8.18
C ASP A 325 -5.97 -8.41 -9.57
N THR A 326 -5.66 -7.13 -9.70
CA THR A 326 -5.77 -6.38 -10.96
C THR A 326 -4.77 -6.89 -12.01
N ALA A 327 -3.49 -6.99 -11.65
CA ALA A 327 -2.47 -7.52 -12.56
C ALA A 327 -2.75 -8.97 -12.98
N ILE A 328 -3.32 -9.78 -12.08
CA ILE A 328 -3.73 -11.16 -12.41
C ILE A 328 -4.89 -11.16 -13.40
N ARG A 329 -5.91 -10.31 -13.21
CA ARG A 329 -7.02 -10.18 -14.16
C ARG A 329 -6.52 -9.75 -15.54
N ASP A 330 -5.63 -8.76 -15.59
CA ASP A 330 -5.04 -8.30 -16.86
C ASP A 330 -4.24 -9.41 -17.56
N LEU A 331 -3.47 -10.21 -16.81
CA LEU A 331 -2.77 -11.37 -17.35
C LEU A 331 -3.76 -12.37 -17.96
N VAL A 332 -4.82 -12.72 -17.24
CA VAL A 332 -5.83 -13.68 -17.72
C VAL A 332 -6.63 -13.14 -18.91
N ASP A 333 -6.96 -11.86 -18.91
CA ASP A 333 -7.65 -11.20 -20.02
C ASP A 333 -6.79 -11.27 -21.29
N ARG A 334 -5.48 -11.05 -21.18
CA ARG A 334 -4.54 -11.22 -22.31
C ARG A 334 -4.40 -12.68 -22.74
N LEU A 335 -4.45 -13.65 -21.82
CA LEU A 335 -4.44 -15.08 -22.17
C LEU A 335 -5.62 -15.48 -23.07
N ARG A 336 -6.78 -14.82 -22.94
CA ARG A 336 -7.96 -15.13 -23.77
C ARG A 336 -7.71 -14.89 -25.25
N SER A 337 -7.02 -13.81 -25.59
CA SER A 337 -6.82 -13.35 -26.97
C SER A 337 -5.66 -14.04 -27.70
N GLU A 338 -4.76 -14.71 -26.99
CA GLU A 338 -3.53 -15.28 -27.55
C GLU A 338 -3.60 -16.78 -27.84
N ASP A 339 -2.87 -17.25 -28.85
CA ASP A 339 -2.71 -18.69 -29.11
C ASP A 339 -1.66 -19.30 -28.17
N LEU A 340 -2.12 -19.78 -27.01
CA LEU A 340 -1.28 -20.33 -25.95
C LEU A 340 -0.52 -21.62 -26.34
N SER A 341 -0.75 -22.18 -27.53
CA SER A 341 0.02 -23.31 -28.05
C SER A 341 1.38 -22.89 -28.61
N SER A 342 1.59 -21.60 -28.90
CA SER A 342 2.86 -21.08 -29.40
C SER A 342 3.83 -20.73 -28.26
N ASN A 343 5.10 -21.14 -28.41
CA ASN A 343 6.19 -20.77 -27.49
C ASN A 343 6.61 -19.30 -27.61
N GLU A 344 6.11 -18.58 -28.62
CA GLU A 344 6.35 -17.15 -28.82
C GLU A 344 5.44 -16.27 -27.98
N VAL A 345 4.39 -16.84 -27.35
CA VAL A 345 3.48 -16.05 -26.51
C VAL A 345 4.19 -15.63 -25.22
N TYR A 346 4.12 -14.34 -24.92
CA TYR A 346 4.61 -13.79 -23.66
C TYR A 346 3.82 -12.58 -23.20
N PHE A 347 3.88 -12.33 -21.90
CA PHE A 347 3.20 -11.23 -21.24
C PHE A 347 4.22 -10.43 -20.42
N ALA A 348 4.94 -9.54 -21.11
CA ALA A 348 5.73 -8.51 -20.46
C ALA A 348 4.80 -7.44 -19.85
N GLY A 349 5.17 -6.89 -18.69
CA GLY A 349 4.48 -5.74 -18.10
C GLY A 349 4.63 -4.48 -18.97
N GLU A 350 3.79 -3.46 -18.74
CA GLU A 350 3.78 -2.21 -19.53
C GLU A 350 5.13 -1.48 -19.57
N ASN A 351 6.03 -1.78 -18.62
CA ASN A 351 7.41 -1.28 -18.57
C ASN A 351 8.42 -2.35 -19.00
N ALA A 352 8.32 -2.85 -20.24
CA ALA A 352 9.38 -3.69 -20.82
C ALA A 352 10.76 -3.02 -20.59
N LEU A 353 11.80 -3.81 -20.29
CA LEU A 353 13.12 -3.33 -19.86
C LEU A 353 13.58 -2.09 -20.64
N SER A 354 13.69 -0.95 -19.95
CA SER A 354 14.12 0.34 -20.53
C SER A 354 13.30 0.84 -21.73
N GLY A 355 12.00 0.50 -21.80
CA GLY A 355 11.11 0.88 -22.91
C GLY A 355 11.39 0.13 -24.22
N ARG A 356 12.16 -0.97 -24.18
CA ARG A 356 12.45 -1.81 -25.35
C ARG A 356 11.62 -3.08 -25.28
N ALA A 357 10.85 -3.35 -26.32
CA ALA A 357 10.10 -4.60 -26.45
C ALA A 357 11.08 -5.79 -26.59
N PRO A 358 10.82 -6.95 -25.97
CA PRO A 358 11.59 -8.17 -26.20
C PRO A 358 11.58 -8.57 -27.67
N MET A 359 12.71 -9.06 -28.18
CA MET A 359 12.84 -9.57 -29.56
C MET A 359 12.43 -11.04 -29.70
N ILE A 360 11.59 -11.55 -28.79
CA ILE A 360 11.12 -12.94 -28.81
C ILE A 360 10.38 -13.20 -30.14
N GLY A 361 10.73 -14.30 -30.82
CA GLY A 361 10.22 -14.66 -32.14
C GLY A 361 11.00 -14.06 -33.32
N ALA A 362 11.95 -13.14 -33.07
CA ALA A 362 12.77 -12.58 -34.14
C ALA A 362 13.95 -13.51 -34.48
N SER A 363 14.21 -13.69 -35.78
CA SER A 363 15.41 -14.36 -36.26
C SER A 363 16.65 -13.46 -36.16
N VAL A 364 17.81 -14.07 -35.92
CA VAL A 364 19.09 -13.35 -35.94
C VAL A 364 19.32 -12.68 -37.30
N PRO A 365 19.60 -11.36 -37.34
CA PRO A 365 19.86 -10.65 -38.59
C PRO A 365 21.20 -11.08 -39.21
N GLU A 366 21.33 -10.90 -40.52
CA GLU A 366 22.58 -11.21 -41.23
C GLU A 366 23.75 -10.36 -40.71
N PHE A 367 24.83 -11.03 -40.30
CA PHE A 367 26.08 -10.39 -39.89
C PHE A 367 27.28 -11.28 -40.23
N ARG A 368 28.46 -10.66 -40.24
CA ARG A 368 29.74 -11.36 -40.26
C ARG A 368 30.69 -10.70 -39.28
N LEU A 369 31.12 -11.44 -38.27
CA LEU A 369 32.12 -11.01 -37.29
C LEU A 369 33.19 -12.07 -37.19
N ASP A 370 34.43 -11.64 -37.01
CA ASP A 370 35.53 -12.58 -36.80
C ASP A 370 35.68 -12.90 -35.32
N ASP A 371 35.91 -14.16 -35.01
CA ASP A 371 36.28 -14.59 -33.67
C ASP A 371 37.75 -14.26 -33.37
N MET A 372 38.17 -14.53 -32.13
CA MET A 372 39.56 -14.35 -31.69
C MET A 372 40.58 -15.20 -32.46
N LYS A 373 40.16 -16.31 -33.07
CA LYS A 373 40.99 -17.21 -33.89
C LYS A 373 41.01 -16.80 -35.37
N GLY A 374 40.24 -15.78 -35.77
CA GLY A 374 40.11 -15.31 -37.15
C GLY A 374 39.08 -16.08 -37.98
N ASN A 375 38.25 -16.91 -37.37
CA ASN A 375 37.14 -17.56 -38.05
C ASN A 375 35.99 -16.56 -38.19
N SER A 376 35.44 -16.47 -39.40
CA SER A 376 34.31 -15.59 -39.68
C SER A 376 33.00 -16.28 -39.32
N ILE A 377 32.30 -15.76 -38.31
CA ILE A 377 31.06 -16.27 -37.73
C ILE A 377 29.88 -15.41 -38.20
N GLY A 378 28.76 -16.07 -38.51
CA GLY A 378 27.50 -15.44 -38.90
C GLY A 378 26.29 -16.17 -38.28
N PRO A 379 25.06 -15.88 -38.73
CA PRO A 379 23.83 -16.40 -38.12
C PRO A 379 23.72 -17.93 -38.12
N ASP A 380 24.33 -18.60 -39.10
CA ASP A 380 24.33 -20.07 -39.17
C ASP A 380 24.96 -20.74 -37.93
N ALA A 381 25.80 -20.01 -37.18
CA ALA A 381 26.40 -20.52 -35.94
C ALA A 381 25.39 -20.72 -34.80
N PHE A 382 24.18 -20.15 -34.90
CA PHE A 382 23.10 -20.35 -33.93
C PHE A 382 22.19 -21.53 -34.29
N ARG A 383 22.41 -22.20 -35.44
CA ARG A 383 21.54 -23.29 -35.90
C ARG A 383 21.96 -24.65 -35.34
N GLY A 384 20.99 -25.54 -35.16
CA GLY A 384 21.18 -26.94 -34.77
C GLY A 384 21.32 -27.20 -33.28
N LYS A 385 21.52 -26.16 -32.45
CA LYS A 385 21.57 -26.26 -30.99
C LYS A 385 21.16 -24.94 -30.35
N ARG A 386 20.35 -24.99 -29.28
CA ARG A 386 20.03 -23.78 -28.49
C ARG A 386 21.31 -23.07 -28.10
N THR A 387 21.31 -21.74 -28.17
CA THR A 387 22.51 -20.93 -27.95
C THR A 387 22.22 -19.79 -26.98
N LEU A 388 23.04 -19.68 -25.94
CA LEU A 388 23.12 -18.49 -25.10
C LEU A 388 24.09 -17.51 -25.76
N ALA A 389 23.55 -16.43 -26.34
CA ALA A 389 24.35 -15.30 -26.80
C ALA A 389 24.54 -14.35 -25.63
N VAL A 390 25.80 -14.11 -25.25
CA VAL A 390 26.16 -13.22 -24.13
C VAL A 390 26.89 -12.01 -24.69
N PHE A 391 26.42 -10.82 -24.33
CA PHE A 391 27.10 -9.57 -24.62
C PHE A 391 27.79 -9.01 -23.37
N TRP A 392 29.05 -8.65 -23.53
CA TRP A 392 29.99 -8.35 -22.47
C TRP A 392 30.88 -7.16 -22.85
N SER A 393 31.54 -6.53 -21.86
CA SER A 393 32.63 -5.57 -22.08
C SER A 393 33.80 -5.77 -21.11
N PRO A 394 35.07 -5.70 -21.56
CA PRO A 394 36.25 -5.80 -20.69
C PRO A 394 36.36 -4.60 -19.74
N THR A 395 35.71 -3.49 -20.05
CA THR A 395 35.71 -2.29 -19.19
C THR A 395 34.55 -2.27 -18.18
N CYS A 396 33.68 -3.28 -18.20
CA CYS A 396 32.51 -3.35 -17.32
C CYS A 396 32.82 -4.14 -16.03
N PRO A 397 32.68 -3.53 -14.83
CA PRO A 397 32.94 -4.23 -13.56
C PRO A 397 32.02 -5.43 -13.30
N HIS A 398 30.75 -5.35 -13.72
CA HIS A 398 29.78 -6.45 -13.56
C HIS A 398 30.07 -7.61 -14.49
N CYS A 399 30.60 -7.32 -15.67
CA CYS A 399 31.19 -8.31 -16.56
C CYS A 399 32.33 -9.01 -15.83
N THR A 400 33.37 -8.28 -15.40
CA THR A 400 34.53 -8.88 -14.71
C THR A 400 34.12 -9.76 -13.53
N ALA A 401 33.14 -9.34 -12.73
CA ALA A 401 32.63 -10.14 -11.61
C ALA A 401 31.99 -11.49 -12.02
N MET A 402 31.45 -11.61 -13.23
CA MET A 402 30.83 -12.84 -13.76
C MET A 402 31.83 -13.74 -14.53
N MET A 403 33.04 -13.25 -14.84
CA MET A 403 33.95 -13.94 -15.78
C MET A 403 34.42 -15.31 -15.28
N ASP A 404 34.82 -15.42 -14.02
CA ASP A 404 35.30 -16.69 -13.45
C ASP A 404 34.23 -17.77 -13.53
N ASP A 405 32.99 -17.37 -13.27
CA ASP A 405 31.81 -18.20 -13.33
C ASP A 405 31.48 -18.65 -14.75
N LEU A 406 31.54 -17.73 -15.71
CA LEU A 406 31.33 -18.02 -17.13
C LEU A 406 32.40 -18.97 -17.66
N ARG A 407 33.67 -18.74 -17.31
CA ARG A 407 34.81 -19.59 -17.67
C ARG A 407 34.68 -20.99 -17.08
N ALA A 408 34.27 -21.09 -15.81
CA ALA A 408 34.05 -22.38 -15.16
C ALA A 408 32.92 -23.17 -15.85
N TRP A 409 31.82 -22.50 -16.19
CA TRP A 409 30.73 -23.14 -16.92
C TRP A 409 31.15 -23.56 -18.33
N ASP A 410 31.79 -22.69 -19.10
CA ASP A 410 32.24 -22.99 -20.47
C ASP A 410 33.23 -24.18 -20.54
N LYS A 411 34.01 -24.40 -19.48
CA LYS A 411 34.90 -25.57 -19.36
C LYS A 411 34.19 -26.86 -18.93
N THR A 412 33.04 -26.76 -18.25
CA THR A 412 32.32 -27.91 -17.67
C THR A 412 31.00 -28.23 -18.38
N ARG A 413 30.63 -27.42 -19.36
CA ARG A 413 29.39 -27.52 -20.12
C ARG A 413 29.27 -28.86 -20.84
N SER A 414 28.10 -29.47 -20.77
CA SER A 414 27.76 -30.75 -21.42
C SER A 414 27.10 -30.55 -22.79
N ASP A 415 26.82 -31.67 -23.48
CA ASP A 415 26.07 -31.64 -24.74
C ASP A 415 24.59 -31.26 -24.55
N GLU A 416 24.03 -31.37 -23.35
CA GLU A 416 22.66 -30.96 -23.03
C GLU A 416 22.52 -29.45 -22.77
N ASP A 417 23.60 -28.80 -22.32
CA ASP A 417 23.63 -27.36 -22.12
C ASP A 417 23.63 -26.59 -23.45
N PRO A 418 23.05 -25.38 -23.51
CA PRO A 418 23.05 -24.55 -24.72
C PRO A 418 24.47 -24.16 -25.15
N ASN A 419 24.69 -24.00 -26.45
CA ASN A 419 25.93 -23.41 -26.98
C ASN A 419 26.17 -22.02 -26.39
N LEU A 420 27.43 -21.58 -26.34
CA LEU A 420 27.80 -20.24 -25.86
C LEU A 420 28.48 -19.47 -26.98
N ILE A 421 27.99 -18.27 -27.29
CA ILE A 421 28.64 -17.32 -28.18
C ILE A 421 28.74 -15.99 -27.44
N VAL A 422 29.96 -15.45 -27.33
CA VAL A 422 30.22 -14.21 -26.60
C VAL A 422 30.45 -13.08 -27.59
N PHE A 423 29.71 -11.99 -27.44
CA PHE A 423 29.93 -10.73 -28.12
C PHE A 423 30.67 -9.80 -27.15
N SER A 424 31.71 -9.14 -27.64
CA SER A 424 32.47 -8.20 -26.83
C SER A 424 32.85 -6.94 -27.60
N ASP A 425 32.90 -5.82 -26.90
CA ASP A 425 33.62 -4.63 -27.37
C ASP A 425 35.08 -4.63 -26.95
N GLY A 426 35.89 -3.90 -27.72
CA GLY A 426 37.31 -3.75 -27.48
C GLY A 426 38.17 -4.62 -28.39
N ASP A 427 39.48 -4.42 -28.29
CA ASP A 427 40.45 -5.01 -29.19
C ASP A 427 40.85 -6.43 -28.76
N LYS A 428 41.38 -7.23 -29.69
CA LYS A 428 41.80 -8.62 -29.43
C LYS A 428 42.73 -8.74 -28.22
N ASP A 429 43.63 -7.78 -28.02
CA ASP A 429 44.58 -7.83 -26.89
C ASP A 429 43.89 -7.76 -25.52
N ALA A 430 42.74 -7.07 -25.41
CA ALA A 430 41.98 -6.98 -24.18
C ALA A 430 41.24 -8.28 -23.81
N HIS A 431 41.21 -9.27 -24.72
CA HIS A 431 40.46 -10.51 -24.60
C HIS A 431 41.35 -11.75 -24.51
N ALA A 432 42.67 -11.60 -24.60
CA ALA A 432 43.62 -12.72 -24.60
C ALA A 432 43.53 -13.56 -23.31
N ASP A 433 43.24 -12.92 -22.18
CA ASP A 433 43.22 -13.56 -20.85
C ASP A 433 41.85 -14.13 -20.46
N LEU A 434 40.86 -14.09 -21.35
CA LEU A 434 39.50 -14.57 -21.05
C LEU A 434 39.40 -16.10 -20.99
N GLU A 435 40.29 -16.81 -21.70
CA GLU A 435 40.42 -18.28 -21.68
C GLU A 435 39.09 -19.05 -21.84
N LEU A 436 38.20 -18.57 -22.71
CA LEU A 436 36.97 -19.27 -23.09
C LEU A 436 37.24 -20.24 -24.25
N ASN A 437 36.62 -21.41 -24.19
CA ASN A 437 36.45 -22.34 -25.30
C ASN A 437 35.45 -21.80 -26.33
N ALA A 438 34.42 -21.09 -25.85
CA ALA A 438 33.41 -20.45 -26.69
C ALA A 438 34.03 -19.37 -27.61
N PRO A 439 33.48 -19.20 -28.83
CA PRO A 439 33.89 -18.11 -29.71
C PRO A 439 33.53 -16.76 -29.09
N ILE A 440 34.52 -15.86 -29.10
CA ILE A 440 34.38 -14.46 -28.71
C ILE A 440 34.41 -13.63 -30.01
N LEU A 441 33.29 -13.00 -30.34
CA LEU A 441 33.08 -12.17 -31.51
C LEU A 441 33.33 -10.71 -31.15
N ILE A 442 34.23 -10.06 -31.88
CA ILE A 442 34.54 -8.65 -31.67
C ILE A 442 33.48 -7.79 -32.37
N ASP A 443 32.55 -7.22 -31.59
CA ASP A 443 31.47 -6.37 -32.07
C ASP A 443 31.76 -4.91 -31.73
N ALA A 444 32.60 -4.28 -32.56
CA ALA A 444 33.03 -2.90 -32.35
C ALA A 444 31.84 -1.92 -32.32
N GLY A 445 31.60 -1.33 -31.15
CA GLY A 445 30.49 -0.42 -30.91
C GLY A 445 29.13 -1.10 -30.78
N HIS A 446 29.09 -2.42 -30.50
CA HIS A 446 27.89 -3.16 -30.10
C HIS A 446 26.77 -3.23 -31.16
N LYS A 447 27.13 -3.01 -32.43
CA LYS A 447 26.16 -2.85 -33.53
C LYS A 447 25.40 -4.13 -33.82
N THR A 448 26.01 -5.29 -33.55
CA THR A 448 25.42 -6.60 -33.82
C THR A 448 24.64 -7.07 -32.60
N SER A 449 25.21 -6.96 -31.41
CA SER A 449 24.56 -7.34 -30.15
C SER A 449 23.25 -6.58 -29.93
N GLU A 450 23.22 -5.26 -30.19
CA GLU A 450 22.00 -4.46 -30.09
C GLU A 450 20.90 -4.90 -31.07
N LYS A 451 21.27 -5.34 -32.28
CA LYS A 451 20.31 -5.85 -33.27
C LYS A 451 19.74 -7.21 -32.92
N ILE A 452 20.40 -7.97 -32.06
CA ILE A 452 19.92 -9.24 -31.50
C ILE A 452 19.20 -8.98 -30.15
N GLY A 453 18.96 -7.71 -29.80
CA GLY A 453 18.22 -7.32 -28.61
C GLY A 453 19.05 -7.27 -27.33
N MET A 454 20.36 -7.55 -27.39
CA MET A 454 21.25 -7.42 -26.23
C MET A 454 21.64 -5.95 -26.01
N PHE A 455 21.38 -5.44 -24.82
CA PHE A 455 21.74 -4.08 -24.43
C PHE A 455 22.17 -4.03 -22.98
N GLY A 456 23.08 -3.09 -22.68
CA GLY A 456 23.79 -3.09 -21.41
C GLY A 456 24.75 -4.28 -21.29
N THR A 457 25.67 -4.22 -20.33
CA THR A 457 26.67 -5.27 -20.08
C THR A 457 26.76 -5.61 -18.60
N PRO A 458 26.82 -6.90 -18.22
CA PRO A 458 26.59 -8.07 -19.08
C PRO A 458 25.10 -8.20 -19.42
N SER A 459 24.79 -8.61 -20.64
CA SER A 459 23.44 -9.01 -21.05
C SER A 459 23.46 -10.31 -21.85
N ALA A 460 22.33 -11.00 -21.95
CA ALA A 460 22.23 -12.20 -22.78
C ALA A 460 20.82 -12.40 -23.34
N VAL A 461 20.75 -13.17 -24.42
CA VAL A 461 19.50 -13.72 -24.95
C VAL A 461 19.68 -15.20 -25.24
N MET A 462 18.59 -15.96 -25.15
CA MET A 462 18.54 -17.36 -25.53
C MET A 462 17.97 -17.49 -26.95
N LEU A 463 18.63 -18.30 -27.75
CA LEU A 463 18.20 -18.67 -29.09
C LEU A 463 17.87 -20.15 -29.16
N ASP A 464 16.86 -20.51 -29.95
CA ASP A 464 16.53 -21.89 -30.28
C ASP A 464 17.43 -22.47 -31.38
N GLU A 465 17.20 -23.73 -31.75
CA GLU A 465 17.95 -24.46 -32.77
C GLU A 465 17.76 -23.91 -34.20
N THR A 466 16.80 -23.01 -34.42
CA THR A 466 16.57 -22.36 -35.71
C THR A 466 17.32 -21.03 -35.83
N GLY A 467 17.85 -20.51 -34.73
CA GLY A 467 18.41 -19.17 -34.63
C GLY A 467 17.36 -18.10 -34.37
N THR A 468 16.24 -18.47 -33.74
CA THR A 468 15.19 -17.54 -33.31
C THR A 468 15.37 -17.20 -31.84
N ILE A 469 15.19 -15.93 -31.48
CA ILE A 469 15.29 -15.46 -30.09
C ILE A 469 14.05 -15.92 -29.31
N VAL A 470 14.24 -16.62 -28.19
CA VAL A 470 13.17 -17.22 -27.39
C VAL A 470 13.08 -16.70 -25.95
N SER A 471 13.97 -15.77 -25.58
CA SER A 471 13.94 -15.08 -24.30
C SER A 471 13.88 -13.57 -24.47
N GLU A 472 13.48 -12.88 -23.41
CA GLU A 472 13.82 -11.47 -23.30
C GLU A 472 15.31 -11.28 -23.01
N THR A 473 15.74 -10.02 -23.04
CA THR A 473 17.11 -9.65 -22.70
C THR A 473 17.33 -9.81 -21.20
N ALA A 474 18.12 -10.79 -20.81
CA ALA A 474 18.60 -10.93 -19.44
C ALA A 474 19.70 -9.89 -19.19
N LEU A 475 19.48 -8.96 -18.26
CA LEU A 475 20.46 -7.95 -17.85
C LEU A 475 21.05 -8.29 -16.48
N GLY A 476 22.38 -8.41 -16.41
CA GLY A 476 23.12 -8.76 -15.19
C GLY A 476 23.28 -10.27 -14.98
N ALA A 477 24.25 -10.65 -14.15
CA ALA A 477 24.65 -12.03 -13.99
C ALA A 477 23.51 -12.97 -13.54
N SER A 478 22.70 -12.56 -12.56
CA SER A 478 21.63 -13.38 -12.01
C SER A 478 20.60 -13.81 -13.05
N THR A 479 20.15 -12.89 -13.90
CA THR A 479 19.17 -13.16 -14.96
C THR A 479 19.78 -13.98 -16.10
N ILE A 480 21.06 -13.75 -16.44
CA ILE A 480 21.79 -14.54 -17.45
C ILE A 480 21.89 -16.00 -17.01
N TRP A 481 22.27 -16.25 -15.75
CA TRP A 481 22.33 -17.61 -15.20
C TRP A 481 20.93 -18.26 -15.14
N ALA A 482 19.89 -17.46 -14.86
CA ALA A 482 18.52 -17.94 -14.85
C ALA A 482 18.06 -18.47 -16.23
N LEU A 483 18.51 -17.88 -17.35
CA LEU A 483 18.17 -18.38 -18.70
C LEU A 483 18.62 -19.83 -18.96
N ILE A 484 19.62 -20.30 -18.22
CA ILE A 484 20.12 -21.68 -18.29
C ILE A 484 19.78 -22.50 -17.04
N GLY A 485 18.82 -22.04 -16.24
CA GLY A 485 18.32 -22.76 -15.07
C GLY A 485 19.29 -22.83 -13.89
N LYS A 486 20.34 -22.00 -13.88
CA LYS A 486 21.29 -21.91 -12.77
C LYS A 486 20.94 -20.73 -11.85
N ARG A 487 21.18 -20.88 -10.55
CA ARG A 487 21.09 -19.78 -9.57
C ARG A 487 22.47 -19.38 -9.09
N LYS A 488 22.70 -18.07 -8.98
CA LYS A 488 23.88 -17.47 -8.35
C LYS A 488 23.48 -16.29 -7.48
#